data_AF-A0A8C4WXF3-F1
#
_entry.id   AF-A0A8C4WXF3-F1
#
_cell.length_a   1.000
_cell.length_b   1.000
_cell.length_c   1.000
_cell.angle_alpha   90.00
_cell.angle_beta   90.00
_cell.angle_gamma   90.00
#
_symmetry.space_group_name_H-M   'P 1'
#
loop_
_entity.id
_entity.type
_entity.pdbx_description
1 polymer ?
#
loop_
_entity_poly.entity_id
_entity_poly.type
_entity_poly.pdbx_seq_one_letter_code
_entity_poly.pdbx_strand_id
1 'polypeptide(L)'
;MAKQTHDPSLDEVSNDVHSFCADLWSHTSWKPVSHFYLTQAASVVQSLTLPSPLSPFHPHSKRYMQFPNGSLQILMTTPDDAGIFTCKVSSGDLQEFRQVSLHFPAEPLVGDTLVEVHAGTTARLPCLLPRRTTPSHWHRLDDGPMNARFKILRDGALLVPTVGLQDDGRYSCVAKSQAGNIYSPALRLKVTGGLTITKPPGDLEILAGKRAEFPCTVSDKHANIIWTR
;
A
#
# COMPACT_ATOMS: atom_id res chain seq x y z
N MET A 1 16.55 20.77 61.07
CA MET A 1 17.78 20.32 60.39
C MET A 1 17.52 18.92 59.84
N ALA A 2 17.09 18.82 58.59
CA ALA A 2 16.74 17.55 57.96
C ALA A 2 17.93 17.06 57.13
N LYS A 3 18.36 15.84 57.43
CA LYS A 3 19.59 15.20 56.96
C LYS A 3 19.29 14.50 55.63
N GLN A 4 20.12 14.80 54.63
CA GLN A 4 20.06 14.24 53.28
C GLN A 4 20.69 12.85 53.30
N THR A 5 19.90 11.82 53.01
CA THR A 5 20.37 10.43 52.81
C THR A 5 20.53 10.16 51.33
N HIS A 6 21.76 9.85 50.94
CA HIS A 6 22.18 9.48 49.59
C HIS A 6 21.95 7.96 49.42
N ASP A 7 21.17 7.57 48.42
CA ASP A 7 21.02 6.18 47.98
C ASP A 7 21.94 5.95 46.76
N PRO A 8 22.80 4.91 46.74
CA PRO A 8 23.66 4.59 45.61
C PRO A 8 23.22 3.27 44.97
N SER A 9 22.27 3.33 44.02
CA SER A 9 22.10 2.28 43.01
C SER A 9 21.20 2.80 41.89
N LEU A 10 21.49 2.37 40.65
CA LEU A 10 20.85 2.71 39.36
C LEU A 10 21.55 3.83 38.57
N ASP A 11 22.55 3.45 37.76
CA ASP A 11 22.39 3.33 36.29
C ASP A 11 23.77 3.31 35.62
N GLU A 12 24.23 2.10 35.32
CA GLU A 12 25.41 1.79 34.53
C GLU A 12 24.95 1.31 33.15
N VAL A 13 24.80 2.20 32.16
CA VAL A 13 24.83 1.83 30.74
C VAL A 13 25.33 3.00 29.88
N SER A 14 26.28 2.67 29.01
CA SER A 14 26.64 3.35 27.75
C SER A 14 27.73 4.42 27.81
N ASN A 15 28.93 4.05 27.37
CA ASN A 15 29.55 4.66 26.18
C ASN A 15 30.85 3.94 25.83
N ASP A 16 30.81 3.13 24.78
CA ASP A 16 31.99 2.53 24.16
C ASP A 16 31.79 2.53 22.63
N VAL A 17 32.22 3.61 21.96
CA VAL A 17 32.53 3.60 20.52
C VAL A 17 33.61 4.65 20.26
N HIS A 18 34.87 4.25 20.39
CA HIS A 18 35.99 4.98 19.80
C HIS A 18 36.65 4.10 18.73
N SER A 19 36.92 4.73 17.59
CA SER A 19 37.99 4.39 16.66
C SER A 19 37.79 3.21 15.72
N PHE A 20 37.38 3.50 14.48
CA PHE A 20 37.86 2.79 13.30
C PHE A 20 37.79 3.72 12.08
N CYS A 21 38.92 4.32 11.70
CA CYS A 21 39.24 4.73 10.32
C CYS A 21 40.67 5.25 10.26
N ALA A 22 41.63 4.36 10.04
CA ALA A 22 42.87 4.67 9.33
C ALA A 22 43.51 3.35 8.90
N ASP A 23 43.93 3.30 7.64
CA ASP A 23 45.04 2.52 7.09
C ASP A 23 44.65 1.73 5.85
N LEU A 24 45.01 2.29 4.69
CA LEU A 24 45.44 1.59 3.49
C LEU A 24 45.95 2.63 2.48
N TRP A 25 47.10 3.23 2.76
CA TRP A 25 47.96 3.79 1.71
C TRP A 25 49.03 2.75 1.38
N SER A 26 48.75 1.99 0.33
CA SER A 26 49.63 1.00 -0.25
C SER A 26 50.91 1.64 -0.79
N HIS A 27 52.04 1.01 -0.48
CA HIS A 27 53.33 1.22 -1.13
C HIS A 27 53.24 1.14 -2.65
N THR A 28 53.81 2.15 -3.29
CA THR A 28 54.07 2.30 -4.71
C THR A 28 55.18 1.37 -5.20
N SER A 29 54.93 0.57 -6.25
CA SER A 29 55.98 0.18 -7.22
C SER A 29 55.37 -0.32 -8.54
N TRP A 30 55.20 0.57 -9.52
CA TRP A 30 54.88 0.19 -10.91
C TRP A 30 55.96 0.76 -11.84
N LYS A 31 56.65 -0.13 -12.57
CA LYS A 31 57.55 0.20 -13.68
C LYS A 31 56.73 0.44 -14.95
N PRO A 32 57.17 1.32 -15.88
CA PRO A 32 56.45 1.60 -17.11
C PRO A 32 56.83 0.60 -18.21
N VAL A 33 55.84 0.08 -18.95
CA VAL A 33 56.05 -0.47 -20.29
C VAL A 33 55.07 0.20 -21.24
N SER A 34 55.63 0.57 -22.38
CA SER A 34 55.13 1.39 -23.47
C SER A 34 54.03 0.75 -24.31
N HIS A 35 53.11 1.63 -24.73
CA HIS A 35 52.42 1.71 -26.02
C HIS A 35 51.73 0.47 -26.61
N PHE A 36 50.40 0.52 -26.65
CA PHE A 36 49.64 0.10 -27.82
C PHE A 36 48.55 1.13 -28.15
N TYR A 37 48.59 1.61 -29.39
CA TYR A 37 47.59 2.49 -30.00
C TYR A 37 46.28 1.73 -30.20
N LEU A 38 45.16 2.33 -29.79
CA LEU A 38 43.84 1.99 -30.33
C LEU A 38 43.02 3.28 -30.57
N THR A 39 42.83 3.52 -31.87
CA THR A 39 41.68 4.11 -32.59
C THR A 39 40.67 5.00 -31.85
N GLN A 40 40.47 6.19 -32.42
CA GLN A 40 39.39 7.13 -32.15
C GLN A 40 38.02 6.47 -32.04
N ALA A 41 37.32 6.79 -30.96
CA ALA A 41 35.88 6.97 -30.96
C ALA A 41 35.60 8.34 -30.31
N ALA A 42 35.27 9.33 -31.13
CA ALA A 42 34.76 10.60 -30.66
C ALA A 42 33.40 10.35 -30.01
N SER A 43 33.37 10.26 -28.69
CA SER A 43 32.13 10.20 -27.93
C SER A 43 31.54 11.61 -27.91
N VAL A 44 30.42 11.79 -28.60
CA VAL A 44 29.54 12.95 -28.45
C VAL A 44 29.13 12.98 -26.98
N VAL A 45 29.66 13.91 -26.20
CA VAL A 45 29.14 14.20 -24.86
C VAL A 45 27.78 14.84 -25.09
N GLN A 46 26.75 14.00 -25.19
CA GLN A 46 25.38 14.45 -25.22
C GLN A 46 25.12 15.08 -23.85
N SER A 47 25.02 16.40 -23.83
CA SER A 47 24.73 17.21 -22.66
C SER A 47 23.42 16.73 -22.04
N LEU A 48 23.53 15.91 -20.99
CA LEU A 48 22.44 15.71 -20.04
C LEU A 48 22.25 17.05 -19.34
N THR A 49 21.36 17.87 -19.87
CA THR A 49 20.84 19.03 -19.16
C THR A 49 20.31 18.54 -17.82
N LEU A 50 20.92 19.00 -16.73
CA LEU A 50 20.39 18.79 -15.39
C LEU A 50 18.90 19.18 -15.37
N PRO A 51 18.02 18.37 -14.75
CA PRO A 51 16.65 18.81 -14.52
C PRO A 51 16.68 20.14 -13.75
N SER A 52 15.83 21.04 -14.23
CA SER A 52 15.54 22.40 -13.77
C SER A 52 15.75 22.64 -12.27
N PRO A 53 16.21 23.84 -11.87
CA PRO A 53 16.45 24.17 -10.46
C PRO A 53 15.18 23.91 -9.65
N LEU A 54 15.36 23.25 -8.49
CA LEU A 54 14.35 23.07 -7.46
C LEU A 54 13.54 24.36 -7.31
N SER A 55 12.22 24.25 -7.46
CA SER A 55 11.30 25.37 -7.28
C SER A 55 11.67 26.10 -5.99
N PRO A 56 11.96 27.42 -6.06
CA PRO A 56 12.27 28.16 -4.86
C PRO A 56 11.06 28.13 -3.92
N PHE A 57 11.35 28.21 -2.62
CA PHE A 57 10.42 28.70 -1.61
C PHE A 57 9.52 29.77 -2.27
N HIS A 58 8.20 29.71 -2.11
CA HIS A 58 7.28 30.68 -2.71
C HIS A 58 7.10 31.83 -1.70
N PRO A 59 7.96 32.88 -1.69
CA PRO A 59 7.94 33.93 -0.67
C PRO A 59 6.66 34.78 -0.65
N HIS A 60 5.74 34.56 -1.60
CA HIS A 60 4.47 35.27 -1.71
C HIS A 60 3.25 34.48 -1.22
N SER A 61 3.41 33.21 -0.87
CA SER A 61 2.30 32.43 -0.35
C SER A 61 2.18 32.65 1.16
N LYS A 62 1.09 33.32 1.58
CA LYS A 62 0.73 33.46 3.01
C LYS A 62 0.53 32.12 3.73
N ARG A 63 0.51 30.99 3.00
CA ARG A 63 0.39 29.63 3.55
C ARG A 63 1.70 29.12 4.15
N TYR A 64 2.85 29.62 3.72
CA TYR A 64 4.16 29.21 4.22
C TYR A 64 4.63 30.19 5.29
N MET A 65 4.83 29.69 6.51
CA MET A 65 5.22 30.51 7.66
C MET A 65 6.37 29.85 8.40
N GLN A 66 7.40 30.63 8.71
CA GLN A 66 8.47 30.21 9.62
C GLN A 66 8.24 30.85 10.98
N PHE A 67 8.22 30.02 12.02
CA PHE A 67 8.10 30.48 13.40
C PHE A 67 9.46 30.96 13.96
N PRO A 68 9.47 31.80 15.01
CA PRO A 68 10.72 32.29 15.61
C PRO A 68 11.67 31.20 16.12
N ASN A 69 11.15 30.02 16.45
CA ASN A 69 11.96 28.85 16.82
C ASN A 69 12.58 28.12 15.62
N GLY A 70 12.42 28.63 14.41
CA GLY A 70 12.95 28.06 13.17
C GLY A 70 12.03 27.05 12.47
N SER A 71 10.93 26.63 13.11
CA SER A 71 10.00 25.66 12.54
C SER A 71 9.27 26.21 11.32
N LEU A 72 9.20 25.42 10.25
CA LEU A 72 8.40 25.71 9.07
C LEU A 72 7.01 25.09 9.21
N GLN A 73 5.97 25.89 8.97
CA GLN A 73 4.59 25.44 8.84
C GLN A 73 4.04 25.80 7.47
N ILE A 74 3.31 24.87 6.89
CA ILE A 74 2.60 25.05 5.63
C ILE A 74 1.11 24.80 5.93
N LEU A 75 0.28 25.83 5.74
CA LEU A 75 -1.16 25.73 5.94
C LEU A 75 -1.84 25.18 4.69
N MET A 76 -2.87 24.34 4.90
CA MET A 76 -3.71 23.77 3.84
C MET A 76 -2.84 23.17 2.73
N THR A 77 -2.03 22.18 3.10
CA THR A 77 -1.10 21.54 2.16
C THR A 77 -1.84 20.81 1.05
N THR A 78 -1.27 20.87 -0.15
CA THR A 78 -1.78 20.23 -1.37
C THR A 78 -0.70 19.33 -1.97
N PRO A 79 -1.03 18.41 -2.88
CA PRO A 79 -0.03 17.58 -3.57
C PRO A 79 1.09 18.39 -4.24
N ASP A 80 0.82 19.62 -4.67
CA ASP A 80 1.81 20.52 -5.28
C ASP A 80 2.86 21.04 -4.29
N ASP A 81 2.55 21.02 -2.99
CA ASP A 81 3.50 21.39 -1.93
C ASP A 81 4.47 20.23 -1.61
N ALA A 82 4.28 19.04 -2.20
CA ALA A 82 5.17 17.88 -2.01
C ALA A 82 6.57 18.15 -2.57
N GLY A 83 7.58 17.65 -1.87
CA GLY A 83 8.96 17.87 -2.26
C GLY A 83 9.97 17.70 -1.14
N ILE A 84 11.20 18.13 -1.40
CA ILE A 84 12.29 18.10 -0.43
C ILE A 84 12.44 19.50 0.15
N PHE A 85 12.33 19.60 1.47
CA PHE A 85 12.56 20.81 2.25
C PHE A 85 13.93 20.72 2.90
N THR A 86 14.68 21.82 2.87
CA THR A 86 16.02 21.90 3.48
C THR A 86 15.98 22.84 4.66
N CYS A 87 16.26 22.33 5.85
CA CYS A 87 16.58 23.15 7.02
C CYS A 87 18.07 23.47 6.97
N LYS A 88 18.41 24.75 6.87
CA LYS A 88 19.80 25.22 6.88
C LYS A 88 20.01 26.12 8.09
N VAL A 89 21.07 25.84 8.85
CA VAL A 89 21.46 26.58 10.04
C VAL A 89 22.87 27.12 9.84
N SER A 90 23.13 28.33 10.32
CA SER A 90 24.45 28.96 10.27
C SER A 90 24.78 29.68 11.57
N SER A 91 26.02 29.56 12.03
CA SER A 91 26.55 30.26 13.21
C SER A 91 27.98 30.72 12.94
N GLY A 92 28.17 32.03 12.71
CA GLY A 92 29.42 32.56 12.17
C GLY A 92 29.73 31.92 10.80
N ASP A 93 30.91 31.33 10.67
CA ASP A 93 31.35 30.62 9.46
C ASP A 93 30.85 29.17 9.39
N LEU A 94 30.25 28.65 10.46
CA LEU A 94 29.72 27.29 10.48
C LEU A 94 28.37 27.24 9.76
N GLN A 95 28.19 26.24 8.88
CA GLN A 95 26.92 25.95 8.23
C GLN A 95 26.61 24.46 8.31
N GLU A 96 25.37 24.13 8.63
CA GLU A 96 24.85 22.77 8.56
C GLU A 96 23.49 22.77 7.86
N PHE A 97 23.14 21.65 7.22
CA PHE A 97 21.80 21.47 6.67
C PHE A 97 21.29 20.03 6.84
N ARG A 98 19.96 19.89 6.85
CA ARG A 98 19.24 18.62 6.82
C ARG A 98 18.08 18.71 5.82
N GLN A 99 17.83 17.61 5.12
CA GLN A 99 16.72 17.50 4.18
C GLN A 99 15.62 16.62 4.74
N VAL A 100 14.38 17.03 4.51
CA VAL A 100 13.17 16.26 4.84
C VAL A 100 12.26 16.22 3.62
N SER A 101 11.52 15.13 3.44
CA SER A 101 10.60 14.97 2.31
C SER A 101 9.15 15.04 2.80
N LEU A 102 8.38 15.94 2.20
CA LEU A 102 6.92 15.94 2.31
C LEU A 102 6.36 15.14 1.14
N HIS A 103 5.54 14.14 1.44
CA HIS A 103 4.83 13.35 0.45
C HIS A 103 3.41 13.04 0.94
N PHE A 104 2.51 12.82 -0.01
CA PHE A 104 1.14 12.40 0.27
C PHE A 104 1.00 10.92 -0.09
N PRO A 105 0.31 10.10 0.73
CA PRO A 105 0.02 8.72 0.35
C PRO A 105 -0.79 8.69 -0.94
N ALA A 106 -0.32 7.96 -1.95
CA ALA A 106 -1.08 7.71 -3.16
C ALA A 106 -2.23 6.74 -2.89
N GLU A 107 -3.27 6.73 -3.71
CA GLU A 107 -4.34 5.75 -3.60
C GLU A 107 -3.87 4.34 -4.05
N PRO A 108 -4.35 3.26 -3.40
CA PRO A 108 -4.11 1.91 -3.90
C PRO A 108 -4.76 1.68 -5.26
N LEU A 109 -4.09 0.93 -6.13
CA LEU A 109 -4.58 0.64 -7.47
C LEU A 109 -5.24 -0.73 -7.51
N VAL A 110 -6.41 -0.82 -8.14
CA VAL A 110 -7.04 -2.10 -8.50
C VAL A 110 -6.69 -2.39 -9.95
N GLY A 111 -6.08 -3.54 -10.24
CA GLY A 111 -5.62 -3.89 -11.59
C GLY A 111 -6.79 -3.98 -12.56
N ASP A 112 -7.58 -5.06 -12.44
CA ASP A 112 -8.84 -5.22 -13.16
C ASP A 112 -9.99 -4.67 -12.31
N THR A 113 -10.79 -3.77 -12.86
CA THR A 113 -11.98 -3.23 -12.17
C THR A 113 -13.14 -4.23 -12.13
N LEU A 114 -13.07 -5.31 -12.92
CA LEU A 114 -14.02 -6.41 -12.96
C LEU A 114 -13.29 -7.75 -12.90
N VAL A 115 -13.64 -8.59 -11.94
CA VAL A 115 -13.18 -9.98 -11.82
C VAL A 115 -14.40 -10.89 -11.94
N GLU A 116 -14.45 -11.70 -13.00
CA GLU A 116 -15.53 -12.68 -13.20
C GLU A 116 -15.05 -14.09 -12.84
N VAL A 117 -15.81 -14.81 -12.02
CA VAL A 117 -15.48 -16.17 -11.56
C VAL A 117 -16.71 -17.07 -11.50
N HIS A 118 -16.50 -18.38 -11.64
CA HIS A 118 -17.58 -19.34 -11.46
C HIS A 118 -17.79 -19.70 -9.99
N ALA A 119 -19.05 -19.89 -9.58
CA ALA A 119 -19.37 -20.36 -8.24
C ALA A 119 -18.64 -21.69 -7.92
N GLY A 120 -18.16 -21.84 -6.69
CA GLY A 120 -17.35 -22.96 -6.23
C GLY A 120 -15.83 -22.80 -6.47
N THR A 121 -15.41 -21.84 -7.30
CA THR A 121 -13.98 -21.57 -7.55
C THR A 121 -13.39 -20.60 -6.52
N THR A 122 -12.09 -20.30 -6.61
CA THR A 122 -11.44 -19.27 -5.77
C THR A 122 -11.22 -18.00 -6.58
N ALA A 123 -11.70 -16.86 -6.08
CA ALA A 123 -11.38 -15.55 -6.66
C ALA A 123 -10.16 -14.91 -6.00
N ARG A 124 -9.38 -14.17 -6.79
CA ARG A 124 -8.33 -13.28 -6.32
C ARG A 124 -8.63 -11.86 -6.80
N LEU A 125 -8.94 -10.95 -5.88
CA LEU A 125 -9.18 -9.55 -6.19
C LEU A 125 -7.86 -8.77 -6.06
N PRO A 126 -7.27 -8.26 -7.15
CA PRO A 126 -6.00 -7.55 -7.09
C PRO A 126 -6.14 -6.20 -6.37
N CYS A 127 -5.14 -5.87 -5.55
CA CYS A 127 -4.93 -4.54 -4.99
C CYS A 127 -3.42 -4.31 -4.93
N LEU A 128 -2.94 -3.27 -5.59
CA LEU A 128 -1.54 -2.86 -5.60
C LEU A 128 -1.37 -1.75 -4.58
N LEU A 129 -0.59 -2.06 -3.55
CA LEU A 129 -0.34 -1.15 -2.45
C LEU A 129 0.72 -0.10 -2.83
N PRO A 130 0.48 1.19 -2.55
CA PRO A 130 1.45 2.25 -2.75
C PRO A 130 2.69 2.05 -1.89
N ARG A 131 3.81 2.70 -2.26
CA ARG A 131 5.01 2.74 -1.42
C ARG A 131 4.67 3.31 -0.04
N ARG A 132 5.37 2.83 0.99
CA ARG A 132 5.21 3.27 2.39
C ARG A 132 3.81 2.99 2.95
N THR A 133 3.16 1.93 2.47
CA THR A 133 1.89 1.45 3.00
C THR A 133 1.96 -0.04 3.31
N THR A 134 1.04 -0.52 4.15
CA THR A 134 0.85 -1.95 4.44
C THR A 134 -0.61 -2.37 4.22
N PRO A 135 -0.88 -3.65 3.90
CA PRO A 135 -2.25 -4.13 3.82
C PRO A 135 -2.97 -3.94 5.16
N SER A 136 -4.20 -3.40 5.16
CA SER A 136 -5.02 -3.28 6.36
C SER A 136 -6.19 -4.26 6.34
N HIS A 137 -7.24 -3.93 5.59
CA HIS A 137 -8.44 -4.73 5.47
C HIS A 137 -9.08 -4.50 4.11
N TRP A 138 -10.06 -5.33 3.78
CA TRP A 138 -10.95 -5.11 2.66
C TRP A 138 -12.35 -4.84 3.22
N HIS A 139 -13.15 -4.07 2.48
CA HIS A 139 -14.55 -3.87 2.81
C HIS A 139 -15.40 -4.07 1.56
N ARG A 140 -16.62 -4.53 1.78
CA ARG A 140 -17.65 -4.53 0.74
C ARG A 140 -18.36 -3.18 0.76
N LEU A 141 -18.64 -2.64 -0.43
CA LEU A 141 -19.34 -1.36 -0.59
C LEU A 141 -20.86 -1.47 -0.42
N ASP A 142 -21.38 -2.70 -0.33
CA ASP A 142 -22.78 -3.00 -0.03
C ASP A 142 -23.00 -3.30 1.46
N ASP A 143 -22.02 -2.99 2.31
CA ASP A 143 -21.98 -3.30 3.75
C ASP A 143 -22.16 -4.80 4.08
N GLY A 144 -21.93 -5.67 3.10
CA GLY A 144 -21.96 -7.11 3.30
C GLY A 144 -20.82 -7.58 4.23
N PRO A 145 -21.03 -8.71 4.95
CA PRO A 145 -20.05 -9.19 5.90
C PRO A 145 -18.77 -9.71 5.20
N MET A 146 -17.62 -9.30 5.74
CA MET A 146 -16.32 -9.90 5.44
C MET A 146 -16.09 -11.07 6.40
N ASN A 147 -16.25 -12.29 5.91
CA ASN A 147 -16.17 -13.51 6.73
C ASN A 147 -14.72 -14.01 6.90
N ALA A 148 -14.49 -14.92 7.84
CA ALA A 148 -13.16 -15.43 8.17
C ALA A 148 -12.48 -16.25 7.06
N ARG A 149 -13.24 -16.69 6.04
CA ARG A 149 -12.64 -17.40 4.89
C ARG A 149 -11.91 -16.47 3.92
N PHE A 150 -12.19 -15.17 3.96
CA PHE A 150 -11.49 -14.20 3.12
C PHE A 150 -10.09 -13.97 3.67
N LYS A 151 -9.08 -13.97 2.78
CA LYS A 151 -7.68 -13.85 3.17
C LYS A 151 -7.01 -12.71 2.43
N ILE A 152 -6.38 -11.81 3.17
CA ILE A 152 -5.60 -10.71 2.60
C ILE A 152 -4.16 -11.18 2.43
N LEU A 153 -3.65 -11.06 1.22
CA LEU A 153 -2.29 -11.42 0.85
C LEU A 153 -1.32 -10.27 1.15
N ARG A 154 -0.02 -10.58 1.18
CA ARG A 154 1.05 -9.61 1.47
C ARG A 154 1.13 -8.48 0.45
N ASP A 155 0.75 -8.75 -0.80
CA ASP A 155 0.68 -7.77 -1.88
C ASP A 155 -0.57 -6.89 -1.79
N GLY A 156 -1.51 -7.18 -0.90
CA GLY A 156 -2.78 -6.47 -0.73
C GLY A 156 -3.98 -7.17 -1.35
N ALA A 157 -3.77 -8.20 -2.18
CA ALA A 157 -4.87 -8.88 -2.86
C ALA A 157 -5.79 -9.65 -1.88
N LEU A 158 -7.09 -9.71 -2.18
CA LEU A 158 -8.06 -10.51 -1.44
C LEU A 158 -8.26 -11.86 -2.11
N LEU A 159 -8.03 -12.95 -1.38
CA LEU A 159 -8.46 -14.29 -1.77
C LEU A 159 -9.82 -14.60 -1.17
N VAL A 160 -10.75 -15.00 -2.04
CA VAL A 160 -12.09 -15.46 -1.68
C VAL A 160 -12.22 -16.92 -2.12
N PRO A 161 -12.00 -17.89 -1.21
CA PRO A 161 -12.15 -19.31 -1.53
C PRO A 161 -13.64 -19.70 -1.61
N THR A 162 -13.93 -20.69 -2.45
CA THR A 162 -15.27 -21.27 -2.65
C THR A 162 -16.33 -20.17 -2.82
N VAL A 163 -16.17 -19.37 -3.87
CA VAL A 163 -17.02 -18.22 -4.18
C VAL A 163 -18.46 -18.68 -4.38
N GLY A 164 -19.42 -18.03 -3.75
CA GLY A 164 -20.84 -18.24 -4.01
C GLY A 164 -21.52 -16.99 -4.55
N LEU A 165 -22.77 -17.13 -4.99
CA LEU A 165 -23.53 -16.01 -5.59
C LEU A 165 -23.71 -14.84 -4.63
N GLN A 166 -23.71 -15.07 -3.31
CA GLN A 166 -23.77 -14.03 -2.28
C GLN A 166 -22.48 -13.19 -2.14
N ASP A 167 -21.39 -13.65 -2.75
CA ASP A 167 -20.11 -12.93 -2.76
C ASP A 167 -20.03 -11.93 -3.93
N ASP A 168 -20.97 -12.02 -4.87
CA ASP A 168 -21.12 -11.05 -5.95
C ASP A 168 -21.34 -9.65 -5.35
N GLY A 169 -20.50 -8.70 -5.72
CA GLY A 169 -20.58 -7.34 -5.18
C GLY A 169 -19.44 -6.43 -5.61
N ARG A 170 -19.37 -5.26 -4.98
CA ARG A 170 -18.28 -4.29 -5.12
C ARG A 170 -17.44 -4.29 -3.84
N TYR A 171 -16.13 -4.28 -4.02
CA TYR A 171 -15.14 -4.38 -2.96
C TYR A 171 -14.15 -3.21 -3.06
N SER A 172 -13.62 -2.76 -1.94
CA SER A 172 -12.52 -1.80 -1.90
C SER A 172 -11.47 -2.20 -0.86
N CYS A 173 -10.22 -2.01 -1.26
CA CYS A 173 -9.03 -2.36 -0.52
C CYS A 173 -8.60 -1.17 0.34
N VAL A 174 -8.22 -1.44 1.58
CA VAL A 174 -7.73 -0.43 2.52
C VAL A 174 -6.26 -0.67 2.79
N ALA A 175 -5.44 0.33 2.48
CA ALA A 175 -4.02 0.35 2.84
C ALA A 175 -3.81 1.28 4.04
N LYS A 176 -2.91 0.90 4.94
CA LYS A 176 -2.51 1.73 6.08
C LYS A 176 -1.24 2.50 5.73
N SER A 177 -1.31 3.81 5.82
CA SER A 177 -0.16 4.73 5.72
C SER A 177 0.13 5.37 7.08
N GLN A 178 1.26 6.06 7.21
CA GLN A 178 1.56 6.83 8.42
C GLN A 178 0.55 7.98 8.66
N ALA A 179 -0.05 8.52 7.59
CA ALA A 179 -1.04 9.59 7.69
C ALA A 179 -2.47 9.07 7.99
N GLY A 180 -2.70 7.76 7.88
CA GLY A 180 -4.01 7.14 8.05
C GLY A 180 -4.33 6.10 6.99
N ASN A 181 -5.60 5.72 6.92
CA ASN A 181 -6.10 4.75 5.96
C ASN A 181 -6.37 5.40 4.60
N ILE A 182 -6.01 4.71 3.54
CA ILE A 182 -6.28 5.09 2.16
C ILE A 182 -7.01 3.97 1.45
N TYR A 183 -7.97 4.33 0.62
CA TYR A 183 -8.96 3.43 0.04
C TYR A 183 -8.73 3.33 -1.45
N SER A 184 -8.84 2.12 -2.00
CA SER A 184 -8.80 1.93 -3.44
C SER A 184 -10.14 2.34 -4.07
N PRO A 185 -10.14 2.64 -5.38
CA PRO A 185 -11.35 2.57 -6.19
C PRO A 185 -12.04 1.21 -6.05
N ALA A 186 -13.34 1.18 -6.34
CA ALA A 186 -14.12 -0.03 -6.23
C ALA A 186 -13.78 -1.05 -7.34
N LEU A 187 -13.59 -2.30 -6.93
CA LEU A 187 -13.47 -3.46 -7.81
C LEU A 187 -14.77 -4.26 -7.77
N ARG A 188 -15.28 -4.70 -8.92
CA ARG A 188 -16.47 -5.53 -9.06
C ARG A 188 -16.09 -7.00 -9.13
N LEU A 189 -16.56 -7.82 -8.19
CA LEU A 189 -16.51 -9.29 -8.28
C LEU A 189 -17.85 -9.76 -8.82
N LYS A 190 -17.87 -10.35 -10.01
CA LYS A 190 -19.07 -10.94 -10.61
C LYS A 190 -18.99 -12.46 -10.57
N VAL A 191 -20.00 -13.08 -9.99
CA VAL A 191 -20.05 -14.53 -9.80
C VAL A 191 -21.04 -15.13 -10.79
N THR A 192 -20.55 -16.00 -11.66
CA THR A 192 -21.35 -16.69 -12.66
C THR A 192 -21.51 -18.17 -12.32
N GLY A 193 -22.53 -18.81 -12.89
CA GLY A 193 -22.81 -20.21 -12.60
C GLY A 193 -23.20 -20.47 -11.15
N GLY A 194 -23.28 -21.75 -10.78
CA GLY A 194 -23.80 -22.19 -9.48
C GLY A 194 -25.21 -22.75 -9.57
N LEU A 195 -25.51 -23.69 -8.68
CA LEU A 195 -26.80 -24.37 -8.60
C LEU A 195 -27.70 -23.61 -7.63
N THR A 196 -28.75 -22.97 -8.15
CA THR A 196 -29.81 -22.35 -7.35
C THR A 196 -31.15 -22.87 -7.77
N ILE A 197 -32.07 -22.99 -6.81
CA ILE A 197 -33.47 -23.31 -7.10
C ILE A 197 -34.14 -22.03 -7.58
N THR A 198 -34.50 -21.97 -8.87
CA THR A 198 -35.14 -20.82 -9.52
C THR A 198 -36.63 -20.75 -9.25
N LYS A 199 -37.29 -21.91 -9.06
CA LYS A 199 -38.67 -22.00 -8.59
C LYS A 199 -38.73 -22.96 -7.40
N PRO A 200 -38.75 -22.44 -6.16
CA PRO A 200 -38.78 -23.27 -4.97
C PRO A 200 -40.15 -23.96 -4.80
N PRO A 201 -40.18 -25.24 -4.38
CA PRO A 201 -41.42 -25.88 -3.99
C PRO A 201 -41.95 -25.24 -2.69
N GLY A 202 -43.27 -25.11 -2.58
CA GLY A 202 -43.95 -24.59 -1.39
C GLY A 202 -44.87 -25.64 -0.76
N ASP A 203 -45.22 -25.41 0.49
CA ASP A 203 -46.18 -26.25 1.21
C ASP A 203 -47.54 -26.20 0.51
N LEU A 204 -48.20 -27.37 0.44
CA LEU A 204 -49.44 -27.54 -0.30
C LEU A 204 -50.46 -28.32 0.54
N GLU A 205 -51.61 -27.71 0.78
CA GLU A 205 -52.78 -28.36 1.39
C GLU A 205 -53.83 -28.64 0.32
N ILE A 206 -54.17 -29.92 0.11
CA ILE A 206 -55.13 -30.35 -0.90
C ILE A 206 -56.05 -31.46 -0.39
N LEU A 207 -57.23 -31.56 -0.97
CA LEU A 207 -58.21 -32.60 -0.65
C LEU A 207 -57.76 -33.98 -1.14
N ALA A 208 -58.21 -35.03 -0.44
CA ALA A 208 -57.95 -36.41 -0.82
C ALA A 208 -58.43 -36.71 -2.25
N GLY A 209 -57.62 -37.46 -3.01
CA GLY A 209 -57.90 -37.80 -4.41
C GLY A 209 -57.56 -36.69 -5.42
N LYS A 210 -57.07 -35.53 -4.99
CA LYS A 210 -56.49 -34.51 -5.89
C LYS A 210 -55.02 -34.80 -6.21
N ARG A 211 -54.52 -34.25 -7.32
CA ARG A 211 -53.10 -34.36 -7.73
C ARG A 211 -52.26 -33.31 -7.00
N ALA A 212 -51.24 -33.73 -6.27
CA ALA A 212 -50.19 -32.86 -5.74
C ALA A 212 -49.08 -32.68 -6.77
N GLU A 213 -48.56 -31.47 -6.90
CA GLU A 213 -47.39 -31.17 -7.72
C GLU A 213 -46.52 -30.13 -6.99
N PHE A 214 -45.22 -30.43 -6.87
CA PHE A 214 -44.24 -29.54 -6.28
C PHE A 214 -43.25 -29.12 -7.37
N PRO A 215 -43.45 -27.96 -8.01
CA PRO A 215 -42.53 -27.49 -9.03
C PRO A 215 -41.17 -27.18 -8.41
N CYS A 216 -40.11 -27.78 -8.94
CA CYS A 216 -38.73 -27.49 -8.58
C CYS A 216 -37.92 -27.30 -9.86
N THR A 217 -37.56 -26.05 -10.15
CA THR A 217 -36.67 -25.72 -11.26
C THR A 217 -35.39 -25.12 -10.72
N VAL A 218 -34.27 -25.40 -11.38
CA VAL A 218 -32.94 -24.95 -10.95
C VAL A 218 -32.24 -24.16 -12.06
N SER A 219 -31.20 -23.42 -11.71
CA SER A 219 -30.41 -22.59 -12.63
C SER A 219 -29.65 -23.42 -13.68
N ASP A 220 -29.13 -24.58 -13.27
CA ASP A 220 -28.43 -25.51 -14.15
C ASP A 220 -29.40 -26.56 -14.70
N LYS A 221 -29.69 -26.46 -16.01
CA LYS A 221 -30.57 -27.39 -16.73
C LYS A 221 -30.09 -28.85 -16.75
N HIS A 222 -28.82 -29.11 -16.43
CA HIS A 222 -28.26 -30.47 -16.37
C HIS A 222 -28.13 -30.98 -14.93
N ALA A 223 -28.58 -30.21 -13.94
CA ALA A 223 -28.55 -30.65 -12.55
C ALA A 223 -29.48 -31.85 -12.35
N ASN A 224 -29.02 -32.79 -11.53
CA ASN A 224 -29.81 -33.95 -11.15
C ASN A 224 -30.78 -33.57 -10.01
N ILE A 225 -32.08 -33.72 -10.23
CA ILE A 225 -33.13 -33.38 -9.25
C ILE A 225 -33.65 -34.69 -8.63
N ILE A 226 -33.45 -34.86 -7.33
CA ILE A 226 -33.87 -36.05 -6.58
C ILE A 226 -34.82 -35.61 -5.46
N TRP A 227 -35.93 -36.34 -5.30
CA TRP A 227 -36.87 -36.18 -4.19
C TRP A 227 -36.72 -37.33 -3.20
N THR A 228 -36.80 -37.03 -1.90
CA THR A 228 -36.77 -38.01 -0.81
C THR A 228 -37.96 -37.78 0.12
N ARG A 229 -38.47 -38.85 0.75
CA ARG A 229 -39.57 -38.80 1.73
C ARG A 229 -39.09 -39.26 3.09
#